data_AF-A0A959H978-F1
#
_entry.id   AF-A0A959H978-F1
#
_cell.length_a   1.000
_cell.length_b   1.000
_cell.length_c   1.000
_cell.angle_alpha   90.00
_cell.angle_beta   90.00
_cell.angle_gamma   90.00
#
_symmetry.space_group_name_H-M   'P 1'
#
loop_
_entity.id
_entity.type
_entity.pdbx_description
1 polymer ?
#
loop_
_entity_poly.entity_id
_entity_poly.type
_entity_poly.pdbx_seq_one_letter_code
_entity_poly.pdbx_strand_id
1 'polypeptide(L)'
;GPESQYRPGFSPIFQYYLKELGIAVIAPNVRGSAGYGKNFLKLDNGYKREDSVKDIGKLLDWIKEQPELDESRVAVMGGSYGGYMVLSSMAHYNGRLRCGVDIVGISNFVTFLENTKSYRRNLRRVEYGDERDPHMRRHLERISPTTNAHKITRPMLIVQGMNDPRVPVSEAEQMLRAIRNNGGEAWYLLAKDEGHGFRKKPNRDYYNKAVILFLQRYLL
;
A
#
# COMPACT_ATOMS: atom_id res chain seq x y z
N GLY A 1 10.50 1.72 -1.16
CA GLY A 1 10.51 0.26 -0.96
C GLY A 1 10.28 -0.43 -2.29
N PRO A 2 10.29 -1.77 -2.29
CA PRO A 2 10.44 -2.61 -1.11
C PRO A 2 11.87 -2.62 -0.55
N GLU A 3 12.88 -2.12 -1.29
CA GLU A 3 14.31 -2.06 -0.90
C GLU A 3 14.60 -1.09 0.29
N SER A 4 13.84 -1.22 1.36
CA SER A 4 13.99 -0.61 2.67
C SER A 4 13.71 -1.68 3.72
N GLN A 5 13.82 -1.35 5.01
CA GLN A 5 13.56 -2.29 6.09
C GLN A 5 12.79 -1.57 7.17
N TYR A 6 11.74 -2.19 7.69
CA TYR A 6 11.17 -1.80 8.97
C TYR A 6 12.12 -2.24 10.10
N ARG A 7 12.46 -1.29 10.97
CA ARG A 7 13.27 -1.53 12.16
C ARG A 7 12.49 -1.05 13.38
N PRO A 8 12.67 -1.67 14.56
CA PRO A 8 12.06 -1.20 15.78
C PRO A 8 12.58 0.22 16.08
N GLY A 9 11.66 1.18 16.14
CA GLY A 9 11.92 2.58 16.43
C GLY A 9 10.68 3.22 17.04
N PHE A 10 10.87 4.32 17.77
CA PHE A 10 9.74 5.02 18.38
C PHE A 10 8.85 5.65 17.30
N SER A 11 7.55 5.38 17.39
CA SER A 11 6.52 5.94 16.52
C SER A 11 5.37 6.49 17.38
N PRO A 12 5.18 7.82 17.46
CA PRO A 12 4.14 8.39 18.30
C PRO A 12 2.74 7.97 17.85
N ILE A 13 2.54 7.76 16.54
CA ILE A 13 1.24 7.32 16.01
C ILE A 13 0.96 5.86 16.37
N PHE A 14 1.98 4.99 16.43
CA PHE A 14 1.78 3.62 16.89
C PHE A 14 1.46 3.56 18.39
N GLN A 15 2.09 4.42 19.21
CA GLN A 15 1.72 4.54 20.62
C GLN A 15 0.25 4.95 20.77
N TYR A 16 -0.22 5.88 19.93
CA TYR A 16 -1.64 6.28 19.92
C TYR A 16 -2.55 5.12 19.52
N TYR A 17 -2.25 4.38 18.44
CA TYR A 17 -3.05 3.23 18.04
C TYR A 17 -3.13 2.16 19.13
N LEU A 18 -2.02 1.87 19.80
CA LEU A 18 -1.96 0.87 20.87
C LEU A 18 -2.73 1.33 22.12
N LYS A 19 -2.54 2.58 22.56
CA LYS A 19 -3.07 3.06 23.85
C LYS A 19 -4.49 3.61 23.77
N GLU A 20 -4.80 4.36 22.72
CA GLU A 20 -6.07 5.08 22.60
C GLU A 20 -7.10 4.31 21.77
N LEU A 21 -6.65 3.47 20.82
CA LEU A 21 -7.54 2.68 19.96
C LEU A 21 -7.56 1.18 20.27
N GLY A 22 -6.63 0.69 21.10
CA GLY A 22 -6.50 -0.74 21.40
C GLY A 22 -6.12 -1.60 20.18
N ILE A 23 -5.44 -1.01 19.19
CA ILE A 23 -5.05 -1.68 17.94
C ILE A 23 -3.59 -2.14 18.04
N ALA A 24 -3.36 -3.45 17.91
CA ALA A 24 -2.02 -4.01 17.75
C ALA A 24 -1.42 -3.63 16.38
N VAL A 25 -0.12 -3.29 16.35
CA VAL A 25 0.59 -2.91 15.13
C VAL A 25 1.64 -3.97 14.79
N ILE A 26 1.50 -4.58 13.61
CA ILE A 26 2.47 -5.54 13.06
C ILE A 26 3.12 -4.91 11.83
N ALA A 27 4.45 -4.86 11.82
CA ALA A 27 5.24 -4.25 10.75
C ALA A 27 6.25 -5.25 10.19
N PRO A 28 5.82 -6.14 9.28
CA PRO A 28 6.67 -7.20 8.75
C PRO A 28 7.70 -6.65 7.75
N ASN A 29 8.84 -7.34 7.65
CA ASN A 29 9.74 -7.19 6.51
C ASN A 29 9.40 -8.27 5.47
N VAL A 30 8.60 -7.91 4.46
CA VAL A 30 8.26 -8.81 3.35
C VAL A 30 9.48 -9.05 2.45
N ARG A 31 9.47 -10.13 1.66
CA ARG A 31 10.49 -10.37 0.63
C ARG A 31 10.61 -9.14 -0.27
N GLY A 32 11.84 -8.80 -0.66
CA GLY A 32 12.17 -7.49 -1.24
C GLY A 32 12.70 -6.46 -0.23
N SER A 33 12.57 -6.72 1.08
CA SER A 33 13.10 -5.84 2.12
C SER A 33 14.63 -5.94 2.24
N ALA A 34 15.27 -4.82 2.57
CA ALA A 34 16.70 -4.76 2.88
C ALA A 34 17.01 -5.34 4.28
N GLY A 35 18.29 -5.54 4.59
CA GLY A 35 18.74 -6.05 5.90
C GLY A 35 18.78 -7.57 6.04
N TYR A 36 18.30 -8.32 5.03
CA TYR A 36 18.27 -9.79 5.01
C TYR A 36 19.12 -10.39 3.86
N GLY A 37 20.07 -9.61 3.33
CA GLY A 37 20.96 -10.01 2.24
C GLY A 37 20.41 -9.78 0.83
N LYS A 38 21.31 -9.77 -0.16
CA LYS A 38 20.98 -9.46 -1.57
C LYS A 38 20.01 -10.46 -2.19
N ASN A 39 19.99 -11.70 -1.71
CA ASN A 39 19.06 -12.72 -2.19
C ASN A 39 17.63 -12.35 -1.81
N PHE A 40 17.37 -12.07 -0.53
CA PHE A 40 16.05 -11.67 -0.04
C PHE A 40 15.56 -10.37 -0.67
N LEU A 41 16.47 -9.40 -0.86
CA LEU A 41 16.18 -8.12 -1.53
C LEU A 41 15.64 -8.28 -2.95
N LYS A 42 16.06 -9.32 -3.68
CA LYS A 42 15.67 -9.56 -5.08
C LYS A 42 14.44 -10.47 -5.23
N LEU A 43 13.87 -10.95 -4.13
CA LEU A 43 12.80 -11.96 -4.17
C LEU A 43 11.45 -11.44 -4.68
N ASP A 44 11.32 -10.14 -4.93
CA ASP A 44 10.16 -9.57 -5.61
C ASP A 44 10.50 -8.81 -6.90
N ASN A 45 11.70 -8.99 -7.46
CA ASN A 45 12.07 -8.27 -8.69
C ASN A 45 11.39 -8.85 -9.95
N GLY A 46 11.03 -7.95 -10.88
CA GLY A 46 10.43 -8.29 -12.18
C GLY A 46 9.20 -9.19 -12.04
N TYR A 47 9.25 -10.38 -12.64
CA TYR A 47 8.15 -11.36 -12.63
C TYR A 47 7.74 -11.86 -11.24
N LYS A 48 8.52 -11.54 -10.20
CA LYS A 48 8.22 -11.87 -8.80
C LYS A 48 7.55 -10.72 -8.03
N ARG A 49 7.20 -9.61 -8.68
CA ARG A 49 6.70 -8.38 -8.03
C ARG A 49 5.47 -8.57 -7.16
N GLU A 50 4.63 -9.55 -7.48
CA GLU A 50 3.45 -9.91 -6.70
C GLU A 50 3.78 -10.85 -5.52
N ASP A 51 4.97 -11.48 -5.49
CA ASP A 51 5.31 -12.46 -4.48
C ASP A 51 5.41 -11.85 -3.07
N SER A 52 5.76 -10.56 -2.93
CA SER A 52 5.73 -9.88 -1.63
C SER A 52 4.33 -9.84 -1.03
N VAL A 53 3.29 -9.78 -1.86
CA VAL A 53 1.88 -9.81 -1.41
C VAL A 53 1.57 -11.15 -0.74
N LYS A 54 2.18 -12.26 -1.19
CA LYS A 54 2.00 -13.60 -0.59
C LYS A 54 2.48 -13.65 0.87
N ASP A 55 3.47 -12.83 1.23
CA ASP A 55 3.93 -12.74 2.61
C ASP A 55 2.88 -12.12 3.53
N ILE A 56 2.00 -11.24 3.00
CA ILE A 56 0.84 -10.73 3.74
C ILE A 56 -0.19 -11.84 3.96
N GLY A 57 -0.43 -12.70 2.96
CA GLY A 57 -1.26 -13.88 3.14
C GLY A 57 -0.77 -14.78 4.28
N LYS A 58 0.56 -14.99 4.36
CA LYS A 58 1.19 -15.72 5.46
C LYS A 58 1.14 -15.00 6.80
N LEU A 59 1.25 -13.68 6.81
CA LEU A 59 1.05 -12.90 8.03
C LEU A 59 -0.40 -13.04 8.54
N LEU A 60 -1.40 -13.03 7.65
CA LEU A 60 -2.79 -13.24 8.05
C LEU A 60 -3.02 -14.66 8.59
N ASP A 61 -2.32 -15.68 8.07
CA ASP A 61 -2.36 -17.04 8.62
C ASP A 61 -1.79 -17.04 10.06
N TRP A 62 -0.64 -16.38 10.26
CA TRP A 62 -0.02 -16.25 11.56
C TRP A 62 -0.90 -15.48 12.57
N ILE A 63 -1.55 -14.39 12.14
CA ILE A 63 -2.47 -13.61 13.00
C ILE A 63 -3.61 -14.48 13.53
N LYS A 64 -4.17 -15.35 12.69
CA LYS A 64 -5.24 -16.30 13.08
C LYS A 64 -4.82 -17.25 14.21
N GLU A 65 -3.54 -17.58 14.27
CA GLU A 65 -2.99 -18.51 15.27
C GLU A 65 -2.68 -17.82 16.61
N GLN A 66 -2.73 -16.48 16.69
CA GLN A 66 -2.43 -15.75 17.91
C GLN A 66 -3.70 -15.54 18.76
N PRO A 67 -3.81 -16.15 19.96
CA PRO A 67 -5.02 -16.06 20.78
C PRO A 67 -5.33 -14.64 21.28
N GLU A 68 -4.34 -13.76 21.31
CA GLU A 68 -4.48 -12.35 21.70
C GLU A 68 -4.89 -11.42 20.55
N LEU A 69 -4.94 -11.91 19.30
CA LEU A 69 -5.32 -11.12 18.13
C LEU A 69 -6.69 -11.55 17.58
N ASP A 70 -7.45 -10.59 17.09
CA ASP A 70 -8.76 -10.82 16.47
C ASP A 70 -8.62 -10.93 14.95
N GLU A 71 -8.66 -12.15 14.41
CA GLU A 71 -8.55 -12.38 12.96
C GLU A 71 -9.67 -11.73 12.13
N SER A 72 -10.80 -11.40 12.76
CA SER A 72 -11.92 -10.74 12.09
C SER A 72 -11.74 -9.23 11.97
N ARG A 73 -10.79 -8.64 12.73
CA ARG A 73 -10.50 -7.20 12.78
C ARG A 73 -9.06 -6.90 12.36
N VAL A 74 -8.78 -7.09 11.08
CA VAL A 74 -7.49 -6.77 10.48
C VAL A 74 -7.61 -5.65 9.45
N ALA A 75 -6.82 -4.58 9.61
CA ALA A 75 -6.62 -3.55 8.60
C ALA A 75 -5.19 -3.61 8.04
N VAL A 76 -5.04 -3.25 6.76
CA VAL A 76 -3.71 -3.08 6.14
C VAL A 76 -3.47 -1.61 5.83
N MET A 77 -2.31 -1.10 6.23
CA MET A 77 -1.94 0.31 6.05
C MET A 77 -0.50 0.42 5.59
N GLY A 78 -0.23 1.29 4.62
CA GLY A 78 1.10 1.37 4.03
C GLY A 78 1.28 2.55 3.08
N GLY A 79 2.53 3.01 2.96
CA GLY A 79 2.90 4.13 2.11
C GLY A 79 3.82 3.75 0.97
N SER A 80 3.70 4.42 -0.19
CA SER A 80 4.56 4.21 -1.35
C SER A 80 4.43 2.78 -1.88
N TYR A 81 5.52 1.99 -1.92
CA TYR A 81 5.42 0.55 -2.16
C TYR A 81 4.50 -0.18 -1.16
N GLY A 82 4.45 0.29 0.09
CA GLY A 82 3.47 -0.19 1.08
C GLY A 82 2.03 0.12 0.68
N GLY A 83 1.79 1.21 -0.05
CA GLY A 83 0.47 1.53 -0.61
C GLY A 83 0.08 0.54 -1.72
N TYR A 84 1.02 0.19 -2.61
CA TYR A 84 0.84 -0.94 -3.54
C TYR A 84 0.51 -2.24 -2.78
N MET A 85 1.26 -2.55 -1.71
CA MET A 85 1.01 -3.74 -0.90
C MET A 85 -0.38 -3.73 -0.27
N VAL A 86 -0.87 -2.56 0.19
CA VAL A 86 -2.25 -2.40 0.67
C VAL A 86 -3.25 -2.69 -0.44
N LEU A 87 -3.13 -2.04 -1.58
CA LEU A 87 -4.08 -2.19 -2.69
C LEU A 87 -4.12 -3.65 -3.18
N SER A 88 -2.97 -4.28 -3.37
CA SER A 88 -2.88 -5.70 -3.76
C SER A 88 -3.41 -6.63 -2.67
N SER A 89 -3.06 -6.40 -1.40
CA SER A 89 -3.58 -7.24 -0.30
C SER A 89 -5.10 -7.15 -0.21
N MET A 90 -5.67 -5.96 -0.42
CA MET A 90 -7.12 -5.76 -0.47
C MET A 90 -7.76 -6.44 -1.67
N ALA A 91 -7.07 -6.57 -2.81
CA ALA A 91 -7.58 -7.29 -3.97
C ALA A 91 -7.48 -8.82 -3.83
N HIS A 92 -6.45 -9.34 -3.16
CA HIS A 92 -6.21 -10.79 -3.05
C HIS A 92 -6.76 -11.42 -1.76
N TYR A 93 -6.86 -10.66 -0.68
CA TYR A 93 -7.26 -11.13 0.64
C TYR A 93 -8.46 -10.36 1.20
N ASN A 94 -9.32 -9.80 0.33
CA ASN A 94 -10.43 -8.92 0.72
C ASN A 94 -11.33 -9.52 1.83
N GLY A 95 -11.59 -10.82 1.77
CA GLY A 95 -12.43 -11.51 2.76
C GLY A 95 -11.82 -11.59 4.17
N ARG A 96 -10.50 -11.40 4.31
CA ARG A 96 -9.75 -11.48 5.57
C ARG A 96 -9.38 -10.11 6.13
N LEU A 97 -9.75 -9.03 5.43
CA LEU A 97 -9.39 -7.67 5.76
C LEU A 97 -10.68 -6.85 5.95
N ARG A 98 -10.73 -6.02 6.98
CA ARG A 98 -11.88 -5.13 7.24
C ARG A 98 -11.81 -3.85 6.44
N CYS A 99 -10.61 -3.28 6.30
CA CYS A 99 -10.39 -2.06 5.53
C CYS A 99 -8.90 -1.90 5.16
N GLY A 100 -8.62 -0.99 4.23
CA GLY A 100 -7.27 -0.66 3.78
C GLY A 100 -6.98 0.85 3.77
N VAL A 101 -5.77 1.24 4.15
CA VAL A 101 -5.31 2.64 4.12
C VAL A 101 -4.09 2.74 3.21
N ASP A 102 -4.32 3.20 1.98
CA ASP A 102 -3.30 3.42 0.95
C ASP A 102 -2.78 4.86 1.01
N ILE A 103 -1.47 5.03 1.13
CA ILE A 103 -0.81 6.33 1.16
C ILE A 103 0.19 6.39 0.00
N VAL A 104 -0.06 7.27 -0.99
CA VAL A 104 0.81 7.46 -2.16
C VAL A 104 1.21 6.15 -2.85
N GLY A 105 0.26 5.21 -2.97
CA GLY A 105 0.48 3.87 -3.51
C GLY A 105 0.49 3.79 -5.03
N ILE A 106 1.26 2.83 -5.54
CA ILE A 106 1.27 2.47 -6.97
C ILE A 106 0.06 1.58 -7.24
N SER A 107 -0.86 2.03 -8.08
CA SER A 107 -2.09 1.30 -8.39
C SER A 107 -2.04 0.61 -9.75
N ASN A 108 -1.12 1.02 -10.62
CA ASN A 108 -0.78 0.31 -11.84
C ASN A 108 0.71 0.50 -12.19
N PHE A 109 1.44 -0.61 -12.33
CA PHE A 109 2.88 -0.54 -12.57
C PHE A 109 3.24 0.06 -13.93
N VAL A 110 2.42 -0.16 -14.95
CA VAL A 110 2.68 0.36 -16.30
C VAL A 110 2.49 1.87 -16.33
N THR A 111 1.32 2.38 -15.90
CA THR A 111 1.09 3.82 -15.86
C THR A 111 2.05 4.52 -14.91
N PHE A 112 2.44 3.87 -13.80
CA PHE A 112 3.48 4.39 -12.91
C PHE A 112 4.84 4.54 -13.61
N LEU A 113 5.31 3.52 -14.34
CA LEU A 113 6.61 3.56 -15.03
C LEU A 113 6.64 4.56 -16.19
N GLU A 114 5.49 4.77 -16.84
CA GLU A 114 5.32 5.76 -17.90
C GLU A 114 5.29 7.21 -17.34
N ASN A 115 4.65 7.41 -16.17
CA ASN A 115 4.33 8.75 -15.65
C ASN A 115 5.19 9.22 -14.46
N THR A 116 5.95 8.34 -13.80
CA THR A 116 6.92 8.78 -12.78
C THR A 116 8.00 9.67 -13.41
N LYS A 117 8.68 10.50 -12.61
CA LYS A 117 9.69 11.43 -13.11
C LYS A 117 10.80 10.70 -13.87
N SER A 118 11.21 11.24 -15.01
CA SER A 118 12.12 10.61 -15.98
C SER A 118 13.40 10.04 -15.34
N TYR A 119 14.04 10.80 -14.45
CA TYR A 119 15.27 10.40 -13.75
C TYR A 119 15.12 9.15 -12.85
N ARG A 120 13.88 8.73 -12.54
CA ARG A 120 13.58 7.55 -11.71
C ARG A 120 13.28 6.30 -12.52
N ARG A 121 12.81 6.45 -13.76
CA ARG A 121 12.19 5.35 -14.54
C ARG A 121 13.13 4.18 -14.73
N ASN A 122 14.34 4.42 -15.23
CA ASN A 122 15.29 3.33 -15.51
C ASN A 122 15.70 2.57 -14.24
N LEU A 123 15.87 3.27 -13.12
CA LEU A 123 16.14 2.63 -11.83
C LEU A 123 14.96 1.76 -11.38
N ARG A 124 13.72 2.22 -11.58
CA ARG A 124 12.53 1.43 -11.27
C ARG A 124 12.35 0.25 -12.21
N ARG A 125 12.69 0.34 -13.49
CA ARG A 125 12.60 -0.78 -14.46
C ARG A 125 13.48 -1.96 -14.08
N VAL A 126 14.70 -1.70 -13.57
CA VAL A 126 15.60 -2.77 -13.09
C VAL A 126 14.98 -3.56 -11.93
N GLU A 127 14.25 -2.88 -11.07
CA GLU A 127 13.62 -3.46 -9.88
C GLU A 127 12.25 -4.07 -10.23
N TYR A 128 11.34 -3.28 -10.78
CA TYR A 128 9.93 -3.63 -10.97
C TYR A 128 9.68 -4.47 -12.22
N GLY A 129 10.56 -4.39 -13.22
CA GLY A 129 10.32 -4.93 -14.55
C GLY A 129 10.21 -3.81 -15.58
N ASP A 130 10.72 -4.06 -16.77
CA ASP A 130 10.70 -3.10 -17.88
C ASP A 130 9.41 -3.24 -18.69
N GLU A 131 8.51 -2.26 -18.56
CA GLU A 131 7.21 -2.24 -19.22
C GLU A 131 7.28 -2.08 -20.75
N ARG A 132 8.47 -1.82 -21.30
CA ARG A 132 8.72 -1.75 -22.74
C ARG A 132 8.79 -3.14 -23.38
N ASP A 133 9.14 -4.16 -22.59
CA ASP A 133 9.04 -5.55 -23.05
C ASP A 133 7.58 -6.00 -23.03
N PRO A 134 7.01 -6.49 -24.14
CA PRO A 134 5.59 -6.86 -24.20
C PRO A 134 5.17 -7.96 -23.22
N HIS A 135 6.07 -8.90 -22.89
CA HIS A 135 5.76 -9.98 -21.94
C HIS A 135 5.73 -9.45 -20.51
N MET A 136 6.71 -8.64 -20.14
CA MET A 136 6.75 -7.96 -18.85
C MET A 136 5.58 -6.99 -18.70
N ARG A 137 5.23 -6.22 -19.73
CA ARG A 137 4.07 -5.31 -19.71
C ARG A 137 2.79 -6.05 -19.36
N ARG A 138 2.48 -7.15 -20.06
CA ARG A 138 1.30 -7.99 -19.77
C ARG A 138 1.32 -8.53 -18.35
N HIS A 139 2.50 -8.94 -17.86
CA HIS A 139 2.65 -9.38 -16.47
C HIS A 139 2.33 -8.25 -15.48
N LEU A 140 2.92 -7.07 -15.67
CA LEU A 140 2.72 -5.89 -14.83
C LEU A 140 1.26 -5.42 -14.83
N GLU A 141 0.59 -5.42 -15.99
CA GLU A 141 -0.84 -5.12 -16.11
C GLU A 141 -1.68 -6.13 -15.30
N ARG A 142 -1.40 -7.42 -15.42
CA ARG A 142 -2.14 -8.48 -14.71
C ARG A 142 -2.04 -8.35 -13.18
N ILE A 143 -0.85 -8.07 -12.65
CA ILE A 143 -0.62 -7.96 -11.19
C ILE A 143 -0.97 -6.57 -10.63
N SER A 144 -1.29 -5.61 -11.48
CA SER A 144 -1.60 -4.26 -11.03
C SER A 144 -2.91 -4.23 -10.22
N PRO A 145 -2.96 -3.49 -9.10
CA PRO A 145 -4.17 -3.41 -8.28
C PRO A 145 -5.40 -2.92 -9.04
N THR A 146 -5.25 -1.95 -9.94
CA THR A 146 -6.34 -1.41 -10.78
C THR A 146 -7.04 -2.50 -11.61
N THR A 147 -6.28 -3.43 -12.20
CA THR A 147 -6.82 -4.58 -12.96
C THR A 147 -7.67 -5.49 -12.07
N ASN A 148 -7.39 -5.52 -10.78
CA ASN A 148 -8.06 -6.37 -9.80
C ASN A 148 -9.01 -5.58 -8.88
N ALA A 149 -9.29 -4.31 -9.17
CA ALA A 149 -10.05 -3.42 -8.29
C ALA A 149 -11.49 -3.90 -8.02
N HIS A 150 -12.08 -4.68 -8.92
CA HIS A 150 -13.41 -5.30 -8.75
C HIS A 150 -13.48 -6.29 -7.59
N LYS A 151 -12.33 -6.78 -7.11
CA LYS A 151 -12.25 -7.67 -5.94
C LYS A 151 -12.24 -6.90 -4.62
N ILE A 152 -12.07 -5.57 -4.66
CA ILE A 152 -12.00 -4.73 -3.46
C ILE A 152 -13.42 -4.29 -3.09
N THR A 153 -14.06 -5.07 -2.21
CA THR A 153 -15.42 -4.78 -1.73
C THR A 153 -15.43 -4.07 -0.37
N ARG A 154 -14.32 -4.18 0.37
CA ARG A 154 -14.12 -3.57 1.69
C ARG A 154 -13.71 -2.09 1.58
N PRO A 155 -14.04 -1.26 2.59
CA PRO A 155 -13.70 0.16 2.61
C PRO A 155 -12.21 0.44 2.45
N MET A 156 -11.91 1.50 1.69
CA MET A 156 -10.56 2.01 1.46
C MET A 156 -10.44 3.48 1.85
N LEU A 157 -9.30 3.88 2.40
CA LEU A 157 -8.87 5.28 2.48
C LEU A 157 -7.65 5.46 1.59
N ILE A 158 -7.76 6.33 0.59
CA ILE A 158 -6.68 6.70 -0.32
C ILE A 158 -6.18 8.10 0.04
N VAL A 159 -4.88 8.22 0.32
CA VAL A 159 -4.22 9.46 0.72
C VAL A 159 -3.14 9.82 -0.30
N GLN A 160 -3.19 11.03 -0.85
CA GLN A 160 -2.28 11.45 -1.92
C GLN A 160 -1.86 12.91 -1.77
N GLY A 161 -0.60 13.21 -2.11
CA GLY A 161 -0.16 14.58 -2.36
C GLY A 161 -0.24 14.91 -3.84
N MET A 162 -0.80 16.07 -4.18
CA MET A 162 -1.01 16.49 -5.58
C MET A 162 0.30 16.61 -6.36
N ASN A 163 1.38 17.02 -5.68
CA ASN A 163 2.67 17.33 -6.30
C ASN A 163 3.68 16.18 -6.14
N ASP A 164 3.22 14.95 -5.94
CA ASP A 164 4.09 13.79 -5.72
C ASP A 164 4.97 13.51 -6.95
N PRO A 165 6.31 13.66 -6.86
CA PRO A 165 7.19 13.43 -7.99
C PRO A 165 7.56 11.96 -8.16
N ARG A 166 7.14 11.09 -7.23
CA ARG A 166 7.47 9.66 -7.25
C ARG A 166 6.28 8.86 -7.77
N VAL A 167 5.13 8.98 -7.13
CA VAL A 167 3.89 8.28 -7.49
C VAL A 167 2.88 9.35 -7.92
N PRO A 168 2.63 9.53 -9.22
CA PRO A 168 1.74 10.58 -9.71
C PRO A 168 0.32 10.48 -9.13
N VAL A 169 -0.34 11.62 -8.89
CA VAL A 169 -1.72 11.68 -8.36
C VAL A 169 -2.72 10.86 -9.19
N SER A 170 -2.45 10.67 -10.47
CA SER A 170 -3.25 9.82 -11.36
C SER A 170 -3.38 8.38 -10.86
N GLU A 171 -2.39 7.86 -10.13
CA GLU A 171 -2.44 6.51 -9.53
C GLU A 171 -3.51 6.42 -8.45
N ALA A 172 -3.62 7.43 -7.58
CA ALA A 172 -4.65 7.47 -6.56
C ALA A 172 -6.05 7.67 -7.19
N GLU A 173 -6.16 8.59 -8.15
CA GLU A 173 -7.44 8.90 -8.77
C GLU A 173 -8.00 7.76 -9.63
N GLN A 174 -7.15 7.03 -10.37
CA GLN A 174 -7.61 5.88 -11.15
C GLN A 174 -8.12 4.76 -10.25
N MET A 175 -7.46 4.53 -9.10
CA MET A 175 -7.89 3.52 -8.15
C MET A 175 -9.19 3.92 -7.45
N LEU A 176 -9.30 5.19 -7.05
CA LEU A 176 -10.53 5.76 -6.49
C LEU A 176 -11.73 5.55 -7.42
N ARG A 177 -11.56 5.90 -8.71
CA ARG A 177 -12.60 5.71 -9.72
C ARG A 177 -12.92 4.22 -9.91
N ALA A 178 -11.91 3.36 -10.01
CA ALA A 178 -12.11 1.93 -10.19
C ALA A 178 -12.90 1.31 -9.04
N ILE A 179 -12.57 1.61 -7.78
CA ILE A 179 -13.29 1.09 -6.61
C ILE A 179 -14.75 1.58 -6.61
N ARG A 180 -14.95 2.90 -6.77
CA ARG A 180 -16.30 3.49 -6.71
C ARG A 180 -17.19 3.02 -7.87
N ASN A 181 -16.65 2.86 -9.06
CA ASN A 181 -17.40 2.35 -10.21
C ASN A 181 -17.83 0.89 -10.02
N ASN A 182 -17.12 0.12 -9.19
CA ASN A 182 -17.50 -1.24 -8.79
C ASN A 182 -18.44 -1.25 -7.56
N GLY A 183 -18.94 -0.09 -7.11
CA GLY A 183 -19.82 0.04 -5.95
C GLY A 183 -19.12 0.01 -4.59
N GLY A 184 -17.78 -0.01 -4.57
CA GLY A 184 -17.00 -0.04 -3.33
C GLY A 184 -16.91 1.32 -2.64
N GLU A 185 -16.69 1.30 -1.32
CA GLU A 185 -16.50 2.51 -0.52
C GLU A 185 -15.03 2.93 -0.50
N ALA A 186 -14.75 4.16 -0.97
CA ALA A 186 -13.40 4.72 -0.94
C ALA A 186 -13.42 6.18 -0.49
N TRP A 187 -12.78 6.45 0.64
CA TRP A 187 -12.46 7.79 1.13
C TRP A 187 -11.23 8.31 0.39
N TYR A 188 -11.17 9.61 0.14
CA TYR A 188 -10.05 10.24 -0.57
C TYR A 188 -9.60 11.50 0.14
N LEU A 189 -8.32 11.55 0.49
CA LEU A 189 -7.66 12.71 1.08
C LEU A 189 -6.53 13.18 0.15
N LEU A 190 -6.79 14.27 -0.55
CA LEU A 190 -5.81 14.93 -1.42
C LEU A 190 -5.29 16.20 -0.77
N ALA A 191 -3.99 16.26 -0.49
CA ALA A 191 -3.32 17.50 -0.11
C ALA A 191 -2.75 18.19 -1.36
N LYS A 192 -3.34 19.34 -1.73
CA LYS A 192 -2.99 20.10 -2.94
C LYS A 192 -1.58 20.68 -2.91
N ASP A 193 -1.01 20.82 -1.72
CA ASP A 193 0.24 21.51 -1.46
C ASP A 193 1.33 20.59 -0.84
N GLU A 194 1.16 19.28 -1.00
CA GLU A 194 2.07 18.21 -0.57
C GLU A 194 2.55 17.38 -1.77
N GLY A 195 3.58 16.55 -1.52
CA GLY A 195 4.14 15.61 -2.50
C GLY A 195 4.05 14.17 -2.01
N HIS A 196 5.20 13.47 -2.01
CA HIS A 196 5.27 12.06 -1.58
C HIS A 196 5.21 11.89 -0.06
N GLY A 197 4.02 12.10 0.51
CA GLY A 197 3.74 12.16 1.94
C GLY A 197 3.56 13.59 2.45
N PHE A 198 2.93 13.74 3.61
CA PHE A 198 2.54 15.05 4.15
C PHE A 198 3.60 15.56 5.14
N ARG A 199 4.22 16.70 4.83
CA ARG A 199 5.26 17.31 5.64
C ARG A 199 4.74 18.47 6.48
N LYS A 200 3.80 19.26 5.97
CA LYS A 200 3.25 20.41 6.69
C LYS A 200 2.43 19.91 7.86
N LYS A 201 2.66 20.50 9.03
CA LYS A 201 2.00 20.08 10.27
C LYS A 201 0.46 20.05 10.16
N PRO A 202 -0.21 21.07 9.60
CA PRO A 202 -1.67 21.04 9.45
C PRO A 202 -2.16 19.83 8.62
N ASN A 203 -1.49 19.55 7.50
CA ASN A 203 -1.83 18.41 6.64
C ASN A 203 -1.60 17.09 7.36
N ARG A 204 -0.47 16.94 8.07
CA ARG A 204 -0.15 15.73 8.84
C ARG A 204 -1.15 15.50 9.97
N ASP A 205 -1.54 16.56 10.69
CA ASP A 205 -2.51 16.46 11.78
C ASP A 205 -3.90 16.06 11.23
N TYR A 206 -4.32 16.65 10.11
CA TYR A 206 -5.58 16.28 9.45
C TYR A 206 -5.54 14.84 8.95
N TYR A 207 -4.45 14.43 8.29
CA TYR A 207 -4.23 13.06 7.84
C TYR A 207 -4.33 12.06 9.00
N ASN A 208 -3.64 12.31 10.11
CA ASN A 208 -3.71 11.42 11.28
C ASN A 208 -5.15 11.30 11.80
N LYS A 209 -5.87 12.42 11.93
CA LYS A 209 -7.28 12.42 12.36
C LYS A 209 -8.18 11.65 11.38
N ALA A 210 -7.99 11.82 10.08
CA ALA A 210 -8.75 11.11 9.07
C ALA A 210 -8.51 9.60 9.12
N VAL A 211 -7.26 9.16 9.30
CA VAL A 211 -6.92 7.74 9.46
C VAL A 211 -7.53 7.20 10.75
N ILE A 212 -7.43 7.91 11.88
CA ILE A 212 -8.03 7.50 13.15
C ILE A 212 -9.54 7.32 13.00
N LEU A 213 -10.23 8.30 12.42
CA LEU A 213 -11.67 8.24 12.19
C LEU A 213 -12.06 7.06 11.28
N PHE A 214 -11.28 6.80 10.24
CA PHE A 214 -11.50 5.68 9.33
C PHE A 214 -11.34 4.34 10.06
N LEU A 215 -10.28 4.16 10.85
CA LEU A 215 -10.06 2.95 11.64
C LEU A 215 -11.15 2.74 12.69
N GLN A 216 -11.58 3.80 13.39
CA GLN A 216 -12.69 3.73 14.33
C GLN A 216 -14.01 3.29 13.68
N ARG A 217 -14.22 3.65 12.40
CA ARG A 217 -15.48 3.34 11.70
C ARG A 217 -15.50 1.95 11.07
N TYR A 218 -14.38 1.48 10.53
CA TYR A 218 -14.37 0.27 9.70
C TYR A 218 -13.56 -0.89 10.29
N LEU A 219 -12.65 -0.63 11.24
CA LEU A 219 -11.87 -1.68 11.90
C LEU A 219 -12.48 -2.08 13.25
N LEU A 220 -12.77 -1.09 14.11
CA LEU A 220 -13.30 -1.28 15.46
C LEU A 220 -14.82 -1.49 15.45
#